data_AF-A0AAU1FS70-F1
#
_entry.id   AF-A0AAU1FS70-F1
#
_cell.length_a   1.000
_cell.length_b   1.000
_cell.length_c   1.000
_cell.angle_alpha   90.00
_cell.angle_beta   90.00
_cell.angle_gamma   90.00
#
_symmetry.space_group_name_H-M   'P 1'
#
loop_
_entity.id
_entity.type
_entity.pdbx_description
1 polymer ?
#
loop_
_entity_poly.entity_id
_entity_poly.type
_entity_poly.pdbx_seq_one_letter_code
_entity_poly.pdbx_strand_id
1 'polypeptide(L)'
;MADDPADIPAGHPDDTPVHIPTRRQARTPAQPRAHWDRENGELRIRTATPGPGPRTGYTGTVWITFDATDTPIALDLHQVPDEVARLVPVRPRTDGGDGLPWLLDTDSNWVWLPLPDGGPRAERLECEGTVDIQLDADRKAAVSVTVTVTP
;
A
#
# COMPACT_ATOMS: atom_id res chain seq x y z
N MET A 1 81.75 -25.74 -1.66
CA MET A 1 81.22 -24.39 -1.99
C MET A 1 79.72 -24.55 -2.03
N ALA A 2 79.06 -23.88 -1.10
CA ALA A 2 77.62 -23.94 -0.90
C ALA A 2 76.96 -22.98 -1.89
N ASP A 3 75.92 -23.45 -2.59
CA ASP A 3 75.02 -22.59 -3.37
C ASP A 3 73.70 -22.51 -2.61
N ASP A 4 73.27 -21.27 -2.44
CA ASP A 4 72.22 -20.74 -1.58
C ASP A 4 70.82 -21.01 -2.17
N PRO A 5 69.80 -21.35 -1.36
CA PRO A 5 68.43 -21.47 -1.84
C PRO A 5 67.82 -20.10 -2.16
N ALA A 6 67.24 -19.95 -3.34
CA ALA A 6 66.50 -18.76 -3.75
C ALA A 6 65.30 -18.50 -2.80
N ASP A 7 65.36 -17.32 -2.19
CA ASP A 7 64.34 -16.69 -1.36
C ASP A 7 63.08 -16.35 -2.18
N ILE A 8 61.92 -16.88 -1.78
CA ILE A 8 60.61 -16.48 -2.31
C ILE A 8 59.98 -15.56 -1.27
N PRO A 9 59.83 -14.25 -1.53
CA PRO A 9 59.13 -13.37 -0.61
C PRO A 9 57.63 -13.68 -0.61
N ALA A 10 57.12 -13.96 0.58
CA ALA A 10 55.70 -14.03 0.89
C ALA A 10 55.08 -12.61 0.82
N GLY A 11 54.35 -12.33 -0.26
CA GLY A 11 53.46 -11.16 -0.37
C GLY A 11 52.01 -11.60 -0.18
N HIS A 12 51.44 -11.24 0.96
CA HIS A 12 50.04 -11.46 1.35
C HIS A 12 49.07 -10.58 0.52
N PRO A 13 47.76 -10.90 0.54
CA PRO A 13 46.80 -10.51 -0.48
C PRO A 13 46.37 -9.04 -0.35
N ASP A 14 46.35 -8.35 -1.49
CA ASP A 14 45.58 -7.11 -1.65
C ASP A 14 44.09 -7.47 -1.80
N ASP A 15 43.51 -7.93 -0.69
CA ASP A 15 42.08 -8.11 -0.51
C ASP A 15 41.53 -6.79 0.01
N THR A 16 41.55 -5.76 -0.84
CA THR A 16 40.82 -4.52 -0.54
C THR A 16 39.33 -4.85 -0.65
N PRO A 17 38.55 -4.89 0.45
CA PRO A 17 37.13 -5.13 0.36
C PRO A 17 36.51 -3.94 -0.38
N VAL A 18 36.02 -4.20 -1.60
CA VAL A 18 35.13 -3.27 -2.29
C VAL A 18 33.94 -3.06 -1.38
N HIS A 19 33.88 -1.89 -0.74
CA HIS A 19 32.70 -1.42 -0.04
C HIS A 19 31.59 -1.27 -1.10
N ILE A 20 30.86 -2.35 -1.35
CA ILE A 20 29.59 -2.29 -2.08
C ILE A 20 28.72 -1.38 -1.21
N PRO A 21 28.30 -0.18 -1.68
CA PRO A 21 27.34 0.60 -0.95
C PRO A 21 26.12 -0.28 -0.77
N THR A 22 25.81 -0.59 0.49
CA THR A 22 24.63 -1.36 0.88
C THR A 22 23.47 -0.78 0.09
N ARG A 23 22.95 -1.56 -0.87
CA ARG A 23 21.70 -1.21 -1.57
C ARG A 23 20.77 -0.75 -0.47
N ARG A 24 20.35 0.52 -0.49
CA ARG A 24 19.19 0.97 0.28
C ARG A 24 18.14 -0.08 -0.01
N GLN A 25 17.82 -0.92 0.97
CA GLN A 25 16.70 -1.82 0.85
C GLN A 25 15.54 -0.89 0.54
N ALA A 26 15.03 -0.97 -0.69
CA ALA A 26 13.79 -0.30 -1.02
C ALA A 26 12.82 -0.77 0.07
N ARG A 27 12.33 0.16 0.89
CA ARG A 27 11.27 -0.14 1.84
C ARG A 27 10.17 -0.75 0.99
N THR A 28 10.00 -2.07 1.06
CA THR A 28 8.85 -2.72 0.46
C THR A 28 7.65 -1.98 1.05
N PRO A 29 6.79 -1.36 0.23
CA PRO A 29 5.61 -0.69 0.76
C PRO A 29 4.89 -1.72 1.63
N ALA A 30 4.57 -1.33 2.87
CA ALA A 30 3.82 -2.20 3.75
C ALA A 30 2.52 -2.56 3.03
N GLN A 31 2.24 -3.85 2.90
CA GLN A 31 1.01 -4.30 2.25
C GLN A 31 -0.20 -3.69 2.97
N PRO A 32 -1.22 -3.20 2.24
CA PRO A 32 -2.46 -2.73 2.84
C PRO A 32 -3.05 -3.83 3.71
N ARG A 33 -3.34 -3.52 4.97
CA ARG A 33 -4.08 -4.42 5.87
C ARG A 33 -5.51 -3.93 5.96
N ALA A 34 -6.47 -4.77 5.61
CA ALA A 34 -7.88 -4.52 5.79
C ALA A 34 -8.42 -5.31 6.97
N HIS A 35 -9.35 -4.71 7.71
CA HIS A 35 -10.10 -5.36 8.76
C HIS A 35 -11.56 -4.94 8.66
N TRP A 36 -12.45 -5.92 8.52
CA TRP A 36 -13.89 -5.72 8.45
C TRP A 36 -14.54 -6.17 9.75
N ASP A 37 -15.28 -5.26 10.36
CA ASP A 37 -16.17 -5.50 11.48
C ASP A 37 -17.61 -5.45 10.98
N ARG A 38 -18.17 -6.62 10.66
CA ARG A 38 -19.52 -6.75 10.11
C ARG A 38 -20.61 -6.34 11.10
N GLU A 39 -20.36 -6.54 12.40
CA GLU A 39 -21.34 -6.21 13.45
C GLU A 39 -21.53 -4.70 13.54
N ASN A 40 -20.45 -3.94 13.41
CA ASN A 40 -20.46 -2.48 13.46
C ASN A 40 -20.52 -1.81 12.08
N GLY A 41 -20.49 -2.58 10.99
CA GLY A 41 -20.45 -2.05 9.62
C GLY A 41 -19.19 -1.22 9.36
N GLU A 42 -18.05 -1.61 9.94
CA GLU A 42 -16.83 -0.81 9.91
C GLU A 42 -15.69 -1.49 9.13
N LEU A 43 -15.20 -0.84 8.08
CA LEU A 43 -14.00 -1.26 7.34
C LEU A 43 -12.82 -0.36 7.68
N ARG A 44 -11.75 -0.94 8.20
CA ARG A 44 -10.48 -0.26 8.47
C ARG A 44 -9.40 -0.75 7.52
N ILE A 45 -8.81 0.16 6.75
CA ILE A 45 -7.67 -0.13 5.87
C ILE A 45 -6.46 0.66 6.35
N ARG A 46 -5.29 0.00 6.43
CA ARG A 46 -4.01 0.64 6.78
C ARG A 46 -2.94 0.27 5.76
N THR A 47 -2.36 1.27 5.11
CA THR A 47 -1.36 1.11 4.05
C THR A 47 0.05 1.45 4.54
N ALA A 48 0.15 2.20 5.64
CA ALA A 48 1.39 2.46 6.36
C ALA A 48 1.11 2.69 7.85
N THR A 49 2.18 2.90 8.65
CA THR A 49 2.02 3.30 10.05
C THR A 49 1.51 4.75 10.10
N PRO A 50 0.34 5.03 10.72
CA PRO A 50 -0.19 6.39 10.78
C PRO A 50 0.74 7.30 11.59
N GLY A 51 1.26 8.32 10.92
CA GLY A 51 1.92 9.47 11.54
C GLY A 51 0.92 10.59 11.86
N PRO A 52 1.36 11.76 12.36
CA PRO A 52 0.48 12.89 12.69
C PRO A 52 -0.03 13.67 11.45
N GLY A 53 -0.23 12.99 10.32
CA GLY A 53 -0.67 13.63 9.08
C GLY A 53 -2.14 14.10 9.13
N PRO A 54 -2.53 14.97 8.19
CA PRO A 54 -3.87 15.56 8.18
C PRO A 54 -4.95 14.49 7.96
N ARG A 55 -6.14 14.77 8.49
CA ARG A 55 -7.32 13.93 8.36
C ARG A 55 -8.40 14.68 7.59
N THR A 56 -9.04 13.97 6.68
CA THR A 56 -10.18 14.45 5.90
C THR A 56 -11.29 13.43 6.03
N GLY A 57 -12.46 13.90 6.46
CA GLY A 57 -13.67 13.08 6.56
C GLY A 57 -14.72 13.55 5.54
N TYR A 58 -15.48 12.63 4.97
CA TYR A 58 -16.63 12.94 4.14
C TYR A 58 -17.68 11.82 4.17
N THR A 59 -18.90 12.10 3.72
CA THR A 59 -19.95 11.10 3.50
C THR A 59 -20.13 10.90 2.01
N GLY A 60 -20.26 9.66 1.56
CA GLY A 60 -20.49 9.35 0.16
C GLY A 60 -20.82 7.88 -0.09
N THR A 61 -21.03 7.54 -1.35
CA THR A 61 -21.23 6.14 -1.76
C THR A 61 -19.92 5.36 -1.64
N VAL A 62 -20.02 4.14 -1.13
CA VAL A 62 -18.91 3.22 -0.91
C VAL A 62 -19.28 1.86 -1.46
N TRP A 63 -18.40 1.25 -2.25
CA TRP A 63 -18.52 -0.16 -2.61
C TRP A 63 -17.44 -0.99 -1.93
N ILE A 64 -17.84 -2.03 -1.21
CA ILE A 64 -16.93 -2.99 -0.62
C ILE A 64 -17.11 -4.30 -1.37
N THR A 65 -16.04 -4.79 -1.99
CA THR A 65 -16.06 -6.07 -2.70
C THR A 65 -15.48 -7.13 -1.78
N PHE A 66 -16.15 -8.27 -1.66
CA PHE A 66 -15.76 -9.39 -0.82
C PHE A 66 -15.44 -10.63 -1.66
N ASP A 67 -14.53 -11.45 -1.17
CA ASP A 67 -14.34 -12.81 -1.67
C ASP A 67 -15.35 -13.79 -1.06
N ALA A 68 -15.27 -15.07 -1.47
CA ALA A 68 -16.17 -16.11 -0.99
C ALA A 68 -16.06 -16.43 0.51
N THR A 69 -15.05 -15.87 1.20
CA THR A 69 -14.82 -16.05 2.65
C THR A 69 -15.26 -14.84 3.47
N ASP A 70 -15.98 -13.89 2.85
CA ASP A 70 -16.38 -12.62 3.46
C ASP A 70 -15.18 -11.70 3.80
N THR A 71 -14.06 -11.88 3.10
CA THR A 71 -12.88 -11.03 3.25
C THR A 71 -12.94 -9.88 2.25
N PRO A 72 -12.78 -8.61 2.68
CA PRO A 72 -12.73 -7.49 1.75
C PRO A 72 -11.50 -7.57 0.82
N ILE A 73 -11.75 -7.53 -0.48
CA ILE A 73 -10.72 -7.61 -1.52
C ILE A 73 -10.58 -6.31 -2.33
N ALA A 74 -11.58 -5.43 -2.26
CA ALA A 74 -11.47 -4.10 -2.82
C ALA A 74 -12.43 -3.12 -2.12
N LEU A 75 -12.03 -1.85 -2.13
CA LEU A 75 -12.86 -0.73 -1.72
C LEU A 75 -12.93 0.29 -2.86
N ASP A 76 -14.13 0.72 -3.21
CA ASP A 76 -14.35 1.86 -4.08
C ASP A 76 -14.98 3.00 -3.30
N LEU A 77 -14.39 4.18 -3.44
CA LEU A 77 -14.79 5.41 -2.79
C LEU A 77 -15.30 6.39 -3.84
N HIS A 78 -16.57 6.75 -3.70
CA HIS A 78 -17.24 7.70 -4.57
C HIS A 78 -17.17 9.11 -3.97
N GLN A 79 -17.27 10.14 -4.83
CA GLN A 79 -17.31 11.55 -4.40
C GLN A 79 -16.13 11.97 -3.50
N VAL A 80 -14.96 11.36 -3.71
CA VAL A 80 -13.77 11.66 -2.91
C VAL A 80 -13.41 13.15 -3.06
N PRO A 81 -13.15 13.87 -1.95
CA PRO A 81 -12.74 15.27 -2.02
C PRO A 81 -11.53 15.48 -2.93
N ASP A 82 -11.55 16.56 -3.72
CA ASP A 82 -10.49 16.94 -4.66
C ASP A 82 -9.08 16.89 -4.04
N GLU A 83 -8.97 17.29 -2.77
CA GLU A 83 -7.71 17.30 -2.03
C GLU A 83 -7.11 15.91 -1.82
N VAL A 84 -7.94 14.87 -1.73
CA VAL A 84 -7.51 13.47 -1.68
C VAL A 84 -7.30 12.94 -3.09
N ALA A 85 -8.23 13.20 -4.01
CA ALA A 85 -8.15 12.71 -5.39
C ALA A 85 -6.85 13.14 -6.11
N ARG A 86 -6.35 14.36 -5.85
CA ARG A 86 -5.08 14.88 -6.41
C ARG A 86 -3.82 14.16 -5.91
N LEU A 87 -3.91 13.41 -4.81
CA LEU A 87 -2.79 12.72 -4.18
C LEU A 87 -2.72 11.25 -4.60
N VAL A 88 -3.79 10.74 -5.22
CA VAL A 88 -3.88 9.36 -5.66
C VAL A 88 -3.39 9.26 -7.12
N PRO A 89 -2.50 8.31 -7.45
CA PRO A 89 -2.10 8.06 -8.83
C PRO A 89 -3.31 7.78 -9.73
N VAL A 90 -3.36 8.45 -10.88
CA VAL A 90 -4.42 8.27 -11.88
C VAL A 90 -4.03 7.14 -12.83
N ARG A 91 -4.80 6.04 -12.85
CA ARG A 91 -4.58 4.89 -13.74
C ARG A 91 -5.89 4.13 -13.99
N PRO A 92 -6.03 3.47 -15.16
CA PRO A 92 -7.14 2.55 -15.40
C PRO A 92 -7.06 1.35 -14.44
N ARG A 93 -8.23 0.79 -14.09
CA ARG A 93 -8.29 -0.47 -13.34
C ARG A 93 -7.69 -1.59 -14.18
N THR A 94 -6.62 -2.19 -13.67
CA THR A 94 -6.05 -3.42 -14.23
C THR A 94 -6.29 -4.56 -13.26
N ASP A 95 -6.71 -5.71 -13.79
CA ASP A 95 -6.79 -6.96 -13.04
C ASP A 95 -5.37 -7.39 -12.66
N GLY A 96 -4.86 -6.92 -11.53
CA GLY A 96 -3.50 -7.20 -11.09
C GLY A 96 -2.91 -6.04 -10.32
N GLY A 97 -2.89 -6.18 -8.99
CA GLY A 97 -2.33 -5.18 -8.09
C GLY A 97 -0.85 -4.94 -8.38
N ASP A 98 -0.54 -3.78 -8.95
CA ASP A 98 0.81 -3.22 -9.02
C ASP A 98 1.38 -2.83 -7.64
N GLY A 99 0.78 -3.34 -6.54
CA GLY A 99 1.14 -2.97 -5.17
C GLY A 99 0.84 -1.52 -4.80
N LEU A 100 0.12 -0.78 -5.67
CA LEU A 100 -0.31 0.58 -5.37
C LEU A 100 -1.57 0.55 -4.49
N PRO A 101 -1.54 1.19 -3.31
CA PRO A 101 -2.63 1.06 -2.34
C PRO A 101 -3.89 1.85 -2.70
N TRP A 102 -3.79 2.79 -3.65
CA TRP A 102 -4.86 3.72 -4.03
C TRP A 102 -4.71 4.09 -5.50
N LEU A 103 -5.81 4.08 -6.25
CA LEU A 103 -5.86 4.47 -7.66
C LEU A 103 -7.08 5.35 -7.92
N LEU A 104 -6.91 6.47 -8.62
CA LEU A 104 -8.03 7.23 -9.18
C LEU A 104 -8.32 6.62 -10.53
N ASP A 105 -9.44 5.91 -10.61
CA ASP A 105 -9.86 5.21 -11.82
C ASP A 105 -10.29 6.21 -12.90
N THR A 106 -9.65 6.13 -14.05
CA THR A 106 -9.90 7.04 -15.18
C THR A 106 -11.29 6.89 -15.78
N ASP A 107 -11.92 5.73 -15.60
CA ASP A 107 -13.20 5.44 -16.25
C ASP A 107 -14.38 5.93 -15.39
N SER A 108 -14.26 5.83 -14.07
CA SER A 108 -15.31 6.18 -13.12
C SER A 108 -15.07 7.49 -12.37
N ASN A 109 -13.83 7.97 -12.30
CA ASN A 109 -13.34 9.00 -11.36
C ASN A 109 -13.48 8.59 -9.88
N TRP A 110 -13.53 7.29 -9.60
CA TRP A 110 -13.63 6.79 -8.23
C TRP A 110 -12.24 6.45 -7.72
N VAL A 111 -12.07 6.56 -6.40
CA VAL A 111 -10.85 6.10 -5.78
C VAL A 111 -11.01 4.63 -5.42
N TRP A 112 -10.23 3.79 -6.08
CA TRP A 112 -10.21 2.34 -5.92
C TRP A 112 -9.00 1.91 -5.10
N LEU A 113 -9.21 1.04 -4.12
CA LEU A 113 -8.19 0.45 -3.27
C LEU A 113 -8.23 -1.07 -3.43
N PRO A 114 -7.29 -1.67 -4.18
CA PRO A 114 -7.13 -3.12 -4.20
C PRO A 114 -6.56 -3.59 -2.86
N LEU A 115 -7.16 -4.62 -2.27
CA LEU A 115 -6.70 -5.22 -1.02
C LEU A 115 -5.97 -6.54 -1.32
N PRO A 116 -4.79 -6.78 -0.74
CA PRO A 116 -3.90 -7.86 -1.14
C PRO A 116 -4.38 -9.26 -0.73
N ASP A 117 -5.31 -9.34 0.22
CA ASP A 117 -5.62 -10.56 0.95
C ASP A 117 -7.01 -11.11 0.58
N GLY A 118 -7.22 -11.55 -0.66
CA GLY A 118 -8.38 -12.39 -0.89
C GLY A 118 -8.48 -13.13 -2.20
N GLY A 119 -9.46 -14.03 -2.21
CA GLY A 119 -9.75 -14.96 -3.28
C GLY A 119 -10.61 -14.36 -4.40
N PRO A 120 -11.21 -15.20 -5.25
CA PRO A 120 -12.10 -14.72 -6.32
C PRO A 120 -13.27 -13.93 -5.73
N ARG A 121 -13.65 -12.86 -6.43
CA ARG A 121 -14.81 -12.03 -6.09
C ARG A 121 -16.08 -12.89 -5.97
N ALA A 122 -16.79 -12.73 -4.86
CA ALA A 122 -18.07 -13.39 -4.63
C ALA A 122 -19.22 -12.37 -4.50
N GLU A 123 -19.00 -11.29 -3.74
CA GLU A 123 -20.06 -10.34 -3.38
C GLU A 123 -19.59 -8.89 -3.50
N ARG A 124 -20.54 -7.97 -3.65
CA ARG A 124 -20.33 -6.53 -3.53
C ARG A 124 -21.43 -5.92 -2.67
N LEU A 125 -21.03 -5.20 -1.63
CA LEU A 125 -21.88 -4.32 -0.84
C LEU A 125 -21.78 -2.90 -1.40
N GLU A 126 -22.92 -2.29 -1.73
CA GLU A 126 -23.04 -0.88 -2.11
C GLU A 126 -23.86 -0.16 -1.05
N CYS A 127 -23.32 0.93 -0.50
CA CYS A 127 -23.95 1.65 0.62
C CYS A 127 -23.48 3.10 0.69
N GLU A 128 -24.19 3.93 1.46
CA GLU A 128 -23.66 5.20 1.93
C GLU A 128 -22.86 4.99 3.21
N GLY A 129 -21.68 5.61 3.27
CA GLY A 129 -20.80 5.52 4.42
C GLY A 129 -20.11 6.84 4.75
N THR A 130 -19.72 6.95 6.01
CA THR A 130 -18.77 7.98 6.45
C THR A 130 -17.37 7.45 6.24
N VAL A 131 -16.52 8.23 5.58
CA VAL A 131 -15.17 7.87 5.18
C VAL A 131 -14.20 8.84 5.83
N ASP A 132 -13.34 8.33 6.70
CA ASP A 132 -12.23 9.05 7.31
C ASP A 132 -10.92 8.62 6.66
N ILE A 133 -10.22 9.59 6.07
CA ILE A 133 -8.94 9.38 5.40
C ILE A 133 -7.86 10.11 6.19
N GLN A 134 -6.83 9.37 6.60
CA GLN A 134 -5.61 9.97 7.14
C GLN A 134 -4.53 9.98 6.05
N LEU A 135 -3.98 11.14 5.77
CA LEU A 135 -2.90 11.32 4.80
C LEU A 135 -1.52 11.21 5.48
N ASP A 136 -0.51 10.91 4.69
CA ASP A 136 0.90 11.02 5.10
C ASP A 136 1.25 12.49 5.43
N ALA A 137 2.27 12.71 6.26
CA ALA A 137 2.73 14.05 6.64
C ALA A 137 3.14 14.89 5.41
N ASP A 138 3.72 14.26 4.39
CA ASP A 138 4.08 14.88 3.12
C ASP A 138 2.90 14.97 2.14
N ARG A 139 1.70 14.51 2.54
CA ARG A 139 0.49 14.40 1.71
C ARG A 139 0.70 13.59 0.42
N LYS A 140 1.62 12.63 0.41
CA LYS A 140 1.93 11.84 -0.80
C LYS A 140 1.02 10.62 -1.01
N ALA A 141 0.39 10.14 0.07
CA ALA A 141 -0.53 9.00 0.03
C ALA A 141 -1.47 9.02 1.23
N ALA A 142 -2.59 8.33 1.13
CA ALA A 142 -3.44 8.02 2.27
C ALA A 142 -2.92 6.78 3.00
N VAL A 143 -2.79 6.92 4.32
CA VAL A 143 -2.16 5.97 5.25
C VAL A 143 -3.20 5.08 5.96
N SER A 144 -4.41 5.60 6.16
CA SER A 144 -5.53 4.79 6.63
C SER A 144 -6.88 5.28 6.11
N VAL A 145 -7.81 4.34 5.92
CA VAL A 145 -9.23 4.58 5.67
C VAL A 145 -10.03 3.94 6.78
N THR A 146 -11.02 4.65 7.30
CA THR A 146 -12.12 4.03 8.05
C THR A 146 -13.40 4.33 7.32
N VAL A 147 -14.18 3.30 7.02
CA VAL A 147 -15.51 3.42 6.45
C VAL A 147 -16.50 2.88 7.46
N THR A 148 -17.50 3.67 7.81
CA THR A 148 -18.65 3.22 8.59
C THR A 148 -19.87 3.26 7.69
N VAL A 149 -20.46 2.10 7.42
CA VAL A 149 -21.64 1.97 6.56
C VAL A 149 -22.91 2.11 7.39
N THR A 150 -23.92 2.78 6.83
CA THR A 150 -25.23 2.90 7.49
C THR A 150 -26.08 1.69 7.07
N PRO A 151 -26.69 0.95 8.01
CA PRO A 151 -27.53 -0.21 7.69
C PRO A 151 -28.83 0.17 6.98
#